data_AF-A0A6B9Z3K1-F1
#
_entry.id   AF-A0A6B9Z3K1-F1
#
_cell.length_a   1.000
_cell.length_b   1.000
_cell.length_c   1.000
_cell.angle_alpha   90.00
_cell.angle_beta   90.00
_cell.angle_gamma   90.00
#
_symmetry.space_group_name_H-M   'P 1'
#
loop_
_entity.id
_entity.type
_entity.pdbx_description
1 polymer ?
#
loop_
_entity_poly.entity_id
_entity_poly.type
_entity_poly.pdbx_seq_one_letter_code
_entity_poly.pdbx_strand_id
1 'polypeptide(L)'
;MLKIAAAALLITVLAQDMRTRSVSWPVFPLLALCGLGLQWGHGYPPSEVLMPVSVSLLFLVVQFALVKLYFTLKQGKKVVLADSLIGWGDMAFMACTAFMLPVLTFILFYMVSLLLVLAGWLLYSRIRKAGGNHIPLAGLQALLLLLLLAGDWALGCYDLYDDQLFTFLIR
;
A
#
# COMPACT_ATOMS: atom_id res chain seq x y z
N MET A 1 2.20 20.39 -7.10
CA MET A 1 2.87 20.43 -5.77
C MET A 1 2.55 19.18 -4.94
N LEU A 2 1.28 18.80 -4.79
CA LEU A 2 0.88 17.64 -3.96
C LEU A 2 1.45 16.28 -4.44
N LYS A 3 1.52 16.04 -5.75
CA LYS A 3 2.15 14.82 -6.32
C LYS A 3 3.64 14.69 -5.91
N ILE A 4 4.38 15.80 -5.89
CA ILE A 4 5.79 15.84 -5.48
C ILE A 4 5.92 15.55 -3.98
N ALA A 5 5.03 16.11 -3.16
CA ALA A 5 4.99 15.83 -1.73
C ALA A 5 4.70 14.34 -1.45
N ALA A 6 3.71 13.75 -2.14
CA ALA A 6 3.42 12.32 -2.05
C ALA A 6 4.63 11.47 -2.45
N ALA A 7 5.30 11.79 -3.57
CA ALA A 7 6.50 11.09 -4.00
C ALA A 7 7.64 11.18 -2.96
N ALA A 8 7.88 12.36 -2.38
CA ALA A 8 8.88 12.54 -1.32
C ALA A 8 8.56 11.72 -0.06
N LEU A 9 7.28 11.66 0.33
CA LEU A 9 6.83 10.83 1.45
C LEU A 9 7.01 9.33 1.15
N LEU A 10 6.68 8.86 -0.06
CA LEU A 10 6.90 7.48 -0.49
C LEU A 10 8.39 7.11 -0.48
N ILE A 11 9.26 8.00 -0.95
CA ILE A 11 10.72 7.83 -0.87
C ILE A 11 11.17 7.74 0.59
N THR A 12 10.57 8.55 1.48
CA THR A 12 10.86 8.52 2.91
C THR A 12 10.43 7.19 3.54
N VAL A 13 9.25 6.67 3.20
CA VAL A 13 8.79 5.33 3.63
C VAL A 13 9.77 4.26 3.16
N LEU A 14 10.13 4.26 1.87
CA LEU A 14 11.09 3.31 1.31
C LEU A 14 12.44 3.37 2.03
N ALA A 15 13.00 4.56 2.21
CA ALA A 15 14.30 4.73 2.86
C ALA A 15 14.29 4.29 4.33
N GLN A 16 13.25 4.66 5.09
CA GLN A 16 13.13 4.31 6.51
C GLN A 16 12.84 2.82 6.71
N ASP A 17 11.99 2.22 5.88
CA ASP A 17 11.66 0.80 5.99
C ASP A 17 12.87 -0.08 5.60
N MET A 18 13.61 0.28 4.55
CA MET A 18 14.84 -0.45 4.16
C MET A 18 15.96 -0.33 5.20
N ARG A 19 16.13 0.85 5.82
CA ARG A 19 17.27 1.12 6.72
C ARG A 19 16.99 0.71 8.16
N THR A 20 15.84 1.12 8.69
CA THR A 20 15.52 1.01 10.12
C THR A 20 14.36 0.06 10.41
N ARG A 21 13.67 -0.47 9.37
CA ARG A 21 12.47 -1.33 9.52
C ARG A 21 11.37 -0.71 10.39
N SER A 22 11.38 0.60 10.47
CA SER A 22 10.45 1.40 11.25
C SER A 22 10.27 2.71 10.52
N VAL A 23 9.04 2.99 10.13
CA VAL A 23 8.66 4.25 9.52
C VAL A 23 8.11 5.16 10.59
N SER A 24 8.55 6.42 10.60
CA SER A 24 8.05 7.42 11.54
C SER A 24 6.55 7.61 11.38
N TRP A 25 5.81 7.50 12.49
CA TRP A 25 4.34 7.53 12.47
C TRP A 25 3.72 8.73 11.73
N PRO A 26 4.28 9.96 11.74
CA PRO A 26 3.65 11.11 11.07
C PRO A 26 3.67 11.00 9.54
N VAL A 27 4.53 10.16 8.97
CA VAL A 27 4.60 9.97 7.51
C VAL A 27 3.30 9.39 6.96
N PHE A 28 2.65 8.49 7.71
CA PHE A 28 1.39 7.86 7.33
C PHE A 28 0.21 8.84 7.21
N PRO A 29 -0.17 9.62 8.25
CA PRO A 29 -1.25 10.59 8.13
C PRO A 29 -0.93 11.67 7.09
N LEU A 30 0.32 12.11 6.96
CA LEU A 30 0.71 13.05 5.91
C LEU A 30 0.50 12.45 4.51
N LEU A 31 0.84 11.17 4.31
CA LEU A 31 0.65 10.48 3.05
C LEU A 31 -0.84 10.30 2.72
N ALA A 32 -1.66 9.93 3.73
CA ALA A 32 -3.11 9.83 3.57
C ALA A 32 -3.76 11.17 3.22
N LEU A 33 -3.35 12.27 3.87
CA LEU A 33 -3.80 13.62 3.55
C LEU A 33 -3.38 14.05 2.14
N CYS A 34 -2.16 13.70 1.71
CA CYS A 34 -1.74 13.92 0.32
C CYS A 34 -2.63 13.13 -0.65
N GLY A 35 -2.97 11.88 -0.33
CA GLY A 35 -3.88 11.06 -1.13
C GLY A 35 -5.25 11.69 -1.32
N LEU A 36 -5.89 12.09 -0.21
CA LEU A 36 -7.19 12.76 -0.23
C LEU A 36 -7.14 14.07 -1.03
N GLY A 37 -6.09 14.88 -0.83
CA GLY A 37 -5.93 16.12 -1.58
C GLY A 37 -5.71 15.90 -3.08
N LEU A 38 -5.10 14.77 -3.48
CA LEU A 38 -4.92 14.41 -4.89
C LEU A 38 -6.25 14.02 -5.52
N GLN A 39 -7.07 13.24 -4.83
CA GLN A 39 -8.42 12.88 -5.30
C GLN A 39 -9.36 14.09 -5.38
N TRP A 40 -9.34 14.99 -4.37
CA TRP A 40 -10.10 16.24 -4.44
C TRP A 40 -9.62 17.18 -5.56
N GLY A 41 -8.32 17.17 -5.88
CA GLY A 41 -7.77 17.94 -6.99
C GLY A 41 -8.34 17.57 -8.36
N HIS A 42 -8.91 16.37 -8.50
CA HIS A 42 -9.61 15.93 -9.71
C HIS A 42 -11.08 16.40 -9.78
N GLY A 43 -11.56 17.14 -8.78
CA GLY A 43 -12.91 17.73 -8.79
C GLY A 43 -14.02 16.76 -8.38
N TYR A 44 -13.68 15.58 -7.87
CA TYR A 44 -14.67 14.64 -7.33
C TYR A 44 -15.35 15.22 -6.08
N PRO A 45 -16.69 15.09 -5.95
CA PRO A 45 -17.39 15.49 -4.75
C PRO A 45 -16.92 14.66 -3.55
N PRO A 46 -16.99 15.19 -2.32
CA PRO A 46 -16.51 14.47 -1.13
C PRO A 46 -17.13 13.08 -0.93
N SER A 47 -18.38 12.87 -1.36
CA SER A 47 -19.05 11.57 -1.31
C SER A 47 -18.38 10.53 -2.21
N GLU A 48 -17.93 10.94 -3.40
CA GLU A 48 -17.25 10.07 -4.36
C GLU A 48 -15.79 9.79 -3.97
N VAL A 49 -15.22 10.57 -3.05
CA VAL A 49 -13.90 10.30 -2.45
C VAL A 49 -14.03 9.42 -1.21
N LEU A 50 -14.93 9.77 -0.28
CA LEU A 50 -15.03 9.10 1.02
C LEU A 50 -15.65 7.70 0.94
N MET A 51 -16.56 7.46 0.00
CA MET A 51 -17.19 6.15 -0.17
C MET A 51 -16.17 5.09 -0.63
N PRO A 52 -15.36 5.31 -1.68
CA PRO A 52 -14.25 4.41 -2.05
C PRO A 52 -13.28 4.15 -0.91
N VAL A 53 -12.83 5.20 -0.20
CA VAL A 53 -11.92 5.06 0.94
C VAL A 53 -12.50 4.14 2.00
N SER A 54 -13.79 4.33 2.34
CA SER A 54 -14.48 3.52 3.35
C SER A 54 -14.59 2.06 2.92
N VAL A 55 -14.87 1.79 1.64
CA VAL A 55 -14.94 0.43 1.08
C VAL A 55 -13.57 -0.24 1.11
N SER A 56 -12.50 0.46 0.69
CA SER A 56 -11.12 -0.04 0.70
C SER A 56 -10.62 -0.33 2.13
N LEU A 57 -10.94 0.53 3.09
CA LEU A 57 -10.61 0.30 4.51
C LEU A 57 -11.41 -0.87 5.09
N LEU A 58 -12.71 -0.98 4.78
CA LEU A 58 -13.53 -2.11 5.19
C LEU A 58 -12.98 -3.43 4.63
N PHE A 59 -12.55 -3.44 3.36
CA PHE A 59 -11.88 -4.57 2.74
C PHE A 59 -10.64 -4.98 3.54
N LEU A 60 -9.75 -4.04 3.89
CA LEU A 60 -8.57 -4.33 4.72
C LEU A 60 -8.92 -4.88 6.09
N VAL A 61 -9.91 -4.29 6.77
CA VAL A 61 -10.34 -4.74 8.10
C VAL A 61 -10.88 -6.17 8.03
N VAL A 62 -11.76 -6.46 7.07
CA VAL A 62 -12.29 -7.81 6.86
C VAL A 62 -11.16 -8.79 6.54
N GLN A 63 -10.25 -8.41 5.64
CA GLN A 63 -9.13 -9.25 5.25
C GLN A 63 -8.22 -9.59 6.45
N PHE A 64 -7.81 -8.59 7.23
CA PHE A 64 -6.99 -8.83 8.42
C PHE A 64 -7.78 -9.62 9.48
N ALA A 65 -9.09 -9.39 9.63
CA ALA A 65 -9.92 -10.19 10.53
C ALA A 65 -9.95 -11.67 10.12
N LEU A 66 -10.08 -11.98 8.82
CA LEU A 66 -10.07 -13.34 8.31
C LEU A 66 -8.71 -14.02 8.52
N VAL A 67 -7.60 -13.33 8.22
CA VAL A 67 -6.24 -13.87 8.45
C VAL A 67 -6.00 -14.10 9.95
N LYS A 68 -6.42 -13.17 10.79
CA LYS A 68 -6.32 -13.30 12.26
C LYS A 68 -7.13 -14.50 12.74
N LEU A 69 -8.35 -14.65 12.26
CA LEU A 69 -9.23 -15.76 12.61
C LEU A 69 -8.61 -17.10 12.20
N TYR A 70 -8.09 -17.19 10.97
CA TYR A 70 -7.39 -18.38 10.48
C TYR A 70 -6.24 -18.81 11.42
N PHE A 71 -5.34 -17.88 11.77
CA PHE A 71 -4.22 -18.19 12.67
C PHE A 71 -4.66 -18.49 14.10
N THR A 72 -5.69 -17.80 14.59
CA THR A 72 -6.24 -18.04 15.93
C THR A 72 -6.83 -19.45 16.03
N LEU A 73 -7.58 -19.89 15.01
CA LEU A 73 -8.14 -21.24 14.94
C LEU A 73 -7.04 -22.30 14.78
N LYS A 74 -6.03 -22.03 13.95
CA LYS A 74 -4.94 -22.99 13.68
C LYS A 74 -3.97 -23.17 14.84
N GLN A 75 -3.65 -22.09 15.56
CA GLN A 75 -2.62 -22.08 16.62
C GLN A 75 -3.21 -22.11 18.04
N GLY A 76 -4.53 -21.96 18.19
CA GLY A 76 -5.22 -22.00 19.48
C GLY A 76 -4.90 -20.83 20.43
N LYS A 77 -4.20 -19.79 19.94
CA LYS A 77 -3.81 -18.61 20.73
C LYS A 77 -4.32 -17.33 20.05
N LYS A 78 -4.61 -16.30 20.84
CA LYS A 78 -4.92 -14.96 20.31
C LYS A 78 -3.68 -14.41 19.61
N VAL A 79 -3.71 -14.32 18.29
CA VAL A 79 -2.61 -13.75 17.49
C VAL A 79 -2.90 -12.29 17.20
N VAL A 80 -1.98 -11.40 17.55
CA VAL A 80 -1.98 -10.01 17.09
C VAL A 80 -1.16 -9.94 15.80
N LEU A 81 -1.85 -9.87 14.66
CA LEU A 81 -1.20 -9.91 13.33
C LEU A 81 -0.07 -8.89 13.17
N ALA A 82 -0.28 -7.68 13.69
CA ALA A 82 0.69 -6.60 13.62
C ALA A 82 1.99 -6.94 14.38
N ASP A 83 1.91 -7.64 15.50
CA ASP A 83 3.09 -7.94 16.32
C ASP A 83 3.78 -9.24 15.88
N SER A 84 3.06 -10.15 15.20
CA SER A 84 3.56 -11.50 14.93
C SER A 84 3.91 -11.79 13.47
N LEU A 85 3.28 -11.12 12.50
CA LEU A 85 3.31 -11.53 11.09
C LEU A 85 3.59 -10.40 10.11
N ILE A 86 2.96 -9.22 10.30
CA ILE A 86 2.94 -8.16 9.29
C ILE A 86 3.64 -6.88 9.77
N GLY A 87 3.61 -6.52 11.04
CA GLY A 87 4.15 -5.23 11.48
C GLY A 87 3.14 -4.09 11.36
N TRP A 88 3.19 -3.16 12.32
CA TRP A 88 2.31 -1.98 12.35
C TRP A 88 2.55 -1.02 11.18
N GLY A 89 3.80 -0.87 10.73
CA GLY A 89 4.15 0.00 9.60
C GLY A 89 3.54 -0.47 8.29
N ASP A 90 3.55 -1.77 8.03
CA ASP A 90 2.98 -2.38 6.82
C ASP A 90 1.46 -2.22 6.78
N MET A 91 0.78 -2.48 7.92
CA MET A 91 -0.67 -2.23 8.04
C MET A 91 -1.02 -0.76 7.85
N ALA A 92 -0.25 0.16 8.45
CA ALA A 92 -0.47 1.59 8.31
C ALA A 92 -0.24 2.05 6.86
N PHE A 93 0.78 1.53 6.18
CA PHE A 93 1.04 1.83 4.78
C PHE A 93 -0.11 1.36 3.88
N MET A 94 -0.57 0.13 4.05
CA MET A 94 -1.74 -0.41 3.33
C MET A 94 -3.00 0.43 3.57
N ALA A 95 -3.21 0.88 4.81
CA ALA A 95 -4.32 1.79 5.09
C ALA A 95 -4.15 3.14 4.37
N CYS A 96 -2.94 3.68 4.28
CA CYS A 96 -2.67 4.93 3.56
C CYS A 96 -2.97 4.82 2.06
N THR A 97 -2.67 3.69 1.42
CA THR A 97 -2.95 3.51 -0.01
C THR A 97 -4.44 3.49 -0.30
N ALA A 98 -5.30 3.12 0.67
CA ALA A 98 -6.76 3.24 0.56
C ALA A 98 -7.23 4.70 0.43
N PHE A 99 -6.46 5.68 0.93
CA PHE A 99 -6.74 7.12 0.77
C PHE A 99 -6.19 7.70 -0.54
N MET A 100 -5.37 6.95 -1.27
CA MET A 100 -4.77 7.39 -2.52
C MET A 100 -5.48 6.82 -3.75
N LEU A 101 -5.94 5.57 -3.66
CA LEU A 101 -6.41 4.80 -4.81
C LEU A 101 -7.92 4.57 -4.76
N PRO A 102 -8.62 4.55 -5.92
CA PRO A 102 -10.01 4.09 -5.98
C PRO A 102 -10.10 2.58 -5.71
N VAL A 103 -11.31 2.06 -5.47
CA VAL A 103 -11.52 0.72 -4.87
C VAL A 103 -10.88 -0.39 -5.69
N LEU A 104 -11.08 -0.40 -7.01
CA LEU A 104 -10.58 -1.50 -7.84
C LEU A 104 -9.07 -1.44 -7.96
N THR A 105 -8.53 -0.25 -8.25
CA THR A 105 -7.08 0.01 -8.30
C THR A 105 -6.42 -0.32 -6.96
N PHE A 106 -7.06 -0.02 -5.84
CA PHE A 106 -6.59 -0.37 -4.49
C PHE A 106 -6.50 -1.88 -4.28
N ILE A 107 -7.59 -2.62 -4.55
CA ILE A 107 -7.64 -4.08 -4.36
C ILE A 107 -6.58 -4.78 -5.24
N LEU A 108 -6.48 -4.35 -6.50
CA LEU A 108 -5.50 -4.90 -7.44
C LEU A 108 -4.07 -4.55 -7.04
N PHE A 109 -3.79 -3.29 -6.72
CA PHE A 109 -2.50 -2.87 -6.22
C PHE A 109 -2.12 -3.68 -4.99
N TYR A 110 -3.03 -3.83 -4.03
CA TYR A 110 -2.81 -4.62 -2.82
C TYR A 110 -2.40 -6.06 -3.16
N MET A 111 -3.17 -6.76 -3.98
CA MET A 111 -2.91 -8.16 -4.31
C MET A 111 -1.63 -8.35 -5.13
N VAL A 112 -1.47 -7.56 -6.20
CA VAL A 112 -0.32 -7.66 -7.11
C VAL A 112 0.96 -7.25 -6.39
N SER A 113 0.94 -6.14 -5.64
CA SER A 113 2.12 -5.69 -4.91
C SER A 113 2.56 -6.72 -3.87
N LEU A 114 1.62 -7.34 -3.14
CA LEU A 114 1.96 -8.36 -2.14
C LEU A 114 2.63 -9.57 -2.78
N LEU A 115 2.11 -10.04 -3.93
CA LEU A 115 2.73 -11.13 -4.69
C LEU A 115 4.11 -10.75 -5.24
N LEU A 116 4.24 -9.57 -5.84
CA LEU A 116 5.50 -9.08 -6.40
C LEU A 116 6.57 -8.89 -5.33
N VAL A 117 6.21 -8.30 -4.19
CA VAL A 117 7.12 -8.10 -3.06
C VAL A 117 7.57 -9.43 -2.48
N LEU A 118 6.65 -10.37 -2.27
CA LEU A 118 6.98 -11.69 -1.74
C LEU A 118 7.87 -12.49 -2.71
N ALA A 119 7.52 -12.53 -4.00
CA ALA A 119 8.30 -13.22 -5.03
C ALA A 119 9.68 -12.59 -5.23
N GLY A 120 9.75 -11.26 -5.31
CA GLY A 120 10.98 -10.51 -5.45
C GLY A 120 11.92 -10.70 -4.25
N TRP A 121 11.38 -10.65 -3.04
CA TRP A 121 12.16 -10.89 -1.82
C TRP A 121 12.64 -12.35 -1.72
N LEU A 122 11.80 -13.32 -2.07
CA LEU A 122 12.19 -14.73 -2.09
C LEU A 122 13.34 -14.99 -3.07
N LEU A 123 13.27 -14.40 -4.27
CA LEU A 123 14.35 -14.51 -5.26
C LEU A 123 15.63 -13.82 -4.77
N TYR A 124 15.51 -12.61 -4.22
CA TYR A 124 16.64 -11.86 -3.67
C TYR A 124 17.33 -12.61 -2.53
N SER A 125 16.56 -13.12 -1.56
CA SER A 125 17.09 -13.86 -0.41
C SER A 125 17.79 -15.15 -0.82
N ARG A 126 17.25 -15.87 -1.82
CA ARG A 126 17.90 -17.06 -2.44
C ARG A 126 19.24 -16.72 -3.07
N ILE A 127 19.33 -15.62 -3.82
CA ILE A 127 20.54 -15.22 -4.55
C ILE A 127 21.61 -14.67 -3.59
N ARG A 128 21.21 -13.81 -2.64
CA ARG A 128 22.15 -13.07 -1.79
C ARG A 128 22.48 -13.76 -0.47
N LYS A 129 21.91 -14.95 -0.20
CA LYS A 129 21.95 -15.63 1.11
C LYS A 129 21.65 -14.65 2.25
N ALA A 130 20.75 -13.70 2.02
CA ALA A 130 20.47 -12.64 2.97
C ALA A 130 19.78 -13.27 4.19
N GLY A 131 20.49 -13.38 5.31
CA GLY A 131 20.02 -13.98 6.56
C GLY A 131 18.99 -13.15 7.35
N GLY A 132 18.30 -12.22 6.69
CA GLY A 132 17.33 -11.34 7.32
C GLY A 132 15.94 -11.97 7.36
N ASN A 133 15.47 -12.32 8.56
CA ASN A 133 14.21 -13.05 8.76
C ASN A 133 12.93 -12.22 8.53
N HIS A 134 13.00 -10.97 8.06
CA HIS A 134 11.85 -10.08 7.90
C HIS A 134 11.91 -9.35 6.56
N ILE A 135 10.75 -9.27 5.90
CA ILE A 135 10.54 -8.67 4.59
C ILE A 135 10.15 -7.20 4.81
N PRO A 136 10.89 -6.23 4.25
CA PRO A 136 10.53 -4.82 4.34
C PRO A 136 9.41 -4.49 3.33
N LEU A 137 8.18 -4.83 3.71
CA LEU A 137 7.04 -4.89 2.80
C LEU A 137 6.47 -3.49 2.50
N ALA A 138 6.28 -2.61 3.50
CA ALA A 138 5.87 -1.23 3.28
C ALA A 138 6.81 -0.48 2.34
N GLY A 139 8.12 -0.64 2.49
CA GLY A 139 9.10 0.03 1.66
C GLY A 139 9.02 -0.42 0.21
N LEU A 140 8.96 -1.74 -0.04
CA LEU A 140 8.85 -2.25 -1.40
C LEU A 140 7.49 -1.93 -2.04
N GLN A 141 6.40 -1.95 -1.28
CA GLN A 141 5.10 -1.49 -1.77
C GLN A 141 5.11 0.03 -2.05
N ALA A 142 5.78 0.84 -1.22
CA ALA A 142 5.97 2.26 -1.48
C ALA A 142 6.76 2.53 -2.75
N LEU A 143 7.78 1.72 -3.06
CA LEU A 143 8.48 1.77 -4.33
C LEU A 143 7.54 1.46 -5.51
N LEU A 144 6.72 0.42 -5.41
CA LEU A 144 5.76 0.07 -6.46
C LEU A 144 4.75 1.20 -6.69
N LEU A 145 4.21 1.78 -5.61
CA LEU A 145 3.28 2.91 -5.70
C LEU A 145 3.95 4.16 -6.28
N LEU A 146 5.22 4.41 -5.92
CA LEU A 146 6.00 5.51 -6.49
C LEU A 146 6.21 5.34 -8.00
N LEU A 147 6.47 4.12 -8.45
CA LEU A 147 6.60 3.81 -9.89
C LEU A 147 5.28 4.02 -10.64
N LEU A 148 4.14 3.62 -10.06
CA LEU A 148 2.82 3.89 -10.64
C LEU A 148 2.52 5.39 -10.68
N LEU A 149 2.80 6.12 -9.61
CA LEU A 149 2.62 7.57 -9.57
C LEU A 149 3.53 8.29 -10.58
N ALA A 150 4.76 7.85 -10.74
CA ALA A 150 5.68 8.38 -11.73
C ALA A 150 5.24 8.04 -13.17
N GLY A 151 4.68 6.85 -13.39
CA GLY A 151 4.15 6.43 -14.68
C GLY A 151 2.91 7.22 -15.11
N ASP A 152 1.95 7.42 -14.20
CA ASP A 152 0.80 8.33 -14.39
C ASP A 152 1.28 9.69 -14.88
N TRP A 153 2.30 10.24 -14.21
CA TRP A 153 2.83 11.56 -14.54
C TRP A 153 3.62 11.60 -15.85
N ALA A 154 4.51 10.64 -16.09
CA ALA A 154 5.44 10.67 -17.22
C ALA A 154 4.79 10.22 -18.54
N LEU A 155 3.89 9.23 -18.47
CA LEU A 155 3.28 8.64 -19.66
C LEU A 155 1.90 9.25 -19.96
N GLY A 156 1.16 9.68 -18.95
CA GLY A 156 -0.20 10.24 -19.10
C GLY A 156 -1.19 9.31 -19.81
N CYS A 157 -0.84 8.03 -19.99
CA CYS A 157 -1.65 7.05 -20.73
C CYS A 157 -2.68 6.35 -19.85
N TYR A 158 -2.60 6.55 -18.53
CA TYR A 158 -3.57 6.06 -17.56
C TYR A 158 -3.73 7.09 -16.46
N ASP A 159 -4.88 7.05 -15.78
CA ASP A 159 -5.15 7.82 -14.58
C ASP A 159 -5.09 6.90 -13.36
N LEU A 160 -4.17 7.16 -12.44
CA LEU A 160 -4.03 6.38 -11.21
C LEU A 160 -5.23 6.53 -10.26
N TYR A 161 -5.96 7.63 -10.38
CA TYR A 161 -7.09 7.99 -9.51
C TYR A 161 -8.45 7.54 -10.08
N ASP A 162 -8.46 6.93 -11.27
CA ASP A 162 -9.62 6.31 -11.89
C ASP A 162 -9.46 4.77 -11.91
N ASP A 163 -10.57 4.04 -11.84
CA ASP A 163 -10.58 2.58 -12.00
C ASP A 163 -10.31 2.16 -13.46
N GLN A 164 -10.28 3.12 -14.39
CA GLN A 164 -10.06 2.88 -15.82
C GLN A 164 -8.68 2.36 -16.19
N LEU A 165 -7.64 2.65 -15.39
CA LEU A 165 -6.26 2.16 -15.58
C LEU A 165 -6.24 0.65 -15.92
N PHE A 166 -7.08 -0.14 -15.27
CA PHE A 166 -7.10 -1.59 -15.47
C PHE A 166 -8.13 -2.07 -16.49
N THR A 167 -9.19 -1.31 -16.77
CA THR A 167 -10.05 -1.60 -17.94
C THR A 167 -9.27 -1.50 -19.26
N PHE A 168 -8.22 -0.68 -19.30
CA PHE A 168 -7.28 -0.62 -20.42
C PHE A 168 -6.37 -1.84 -20.51
N LEU A 169 -5.91 -2.40 -19.38
CA LEU A 169 -5.00 -3.57 -19.36
C LEU A 169 -5.69 -4.91 -19.68
N ILE A 170 -7.02 -4.99 -19.53
CA ILE A 170 -7.83 -6.19 -19.82
C ILE A 170 -8.40 -6.15 -21.26
N ARG A 171 -8.32 -5.01 -21.94
CA ARG A 171 -8.66 -4.86 -23.37
C ARG A 171 -7.46 -5.15 -24.27
#